data_AF-A0A1V4QV43-F1
#
_entry.id   AF-A0A1V4QV43-F1
#
_cell.length_a   1.000
_cell.length_b   1.000
_cell.length_c   1.000
_cell.angle_alpha   90.00
_cell.angle_beta   90.00
_cell.angle_gamma   90.00
#
_symmetry.space_group_name_H-M   'P 1'
#
loop_
_entity.id
_entity.type
_entity.pdbx_description
1 polymer ?
#
loop_
_entity_poly.entity_id
_entity_poly.type
_entity_poly.pdbx_seq_one_letter_code
_entity_poly.pdbx_strand_id
1 'polypeptide(L)'
;MVRRGGRGRGRTGWEPARLWKERGVFAREIRASVCALFFISAGGLLLHLRIHPPTEGFVNLLPAAFGVLGTLALPVMFSFRRTVAWAYMLNLAAVVAGTVTMGWHAARHLTGPVTWQALLLESTLPDILVLWAKLPLAHQVLRHFRPASGPDPRAAEREMQS
;
A
#
# COMPACT_ATOMS: atom_id res chain seq x y z
N MET A 1 4.85 34.84 60.83
CA MET A 1 5.84 34.28 59.88
C MET A 1 5.25 33.01 59.28
N VAL A 2 4.43 33.12 58.23
CA VAL A 2 4.72 32.75 56.83
C VAL A 2 5.23 31.32 56.65
N ARG A 3 4.37 30.43 56.09
CA ARG A 3 4.66 29.77 54.81
C ARG A 3 3.41 29.18 54.15
N ARG A 4 2.90 29.94 53.16
CA ARG A 4 2.11 29.42 52.04
C ARG A 4 3.02 28.59 51.13
N GLY A 5 2.44 27.59 50.47
CA GLY A 5 2.72 27.35 49.06
C GLY A 5 3.35 26.00 48.72
N GLY A 6 2.56 25.16 48.05
CA GLY A 6 3.05 23.95 47.41
C GLY A 6 1.97 23.20 46.63
N ARG A 7 1.10 23.91 45.89
CA ARG A 7 0.23 23.27 44.88
C ARG A 7 1.13 22.76 43.76
N GLY A 8 1.54 21.50 43.85
CA GLY A 8 2.15 20.76 42.75
C GLY A 8 1.17 20.71 41.60
N ARG A 9 1.42 21.51 40.56
CA ARG A 9 0.73 21.38 39.28
C ARG A 9 1.10 20.02 38.71
N GLY A 10 0.15 19.10 38.73
CA GLY A 10 0.17 17.89 37.90
C GLY A 10 0.31 18.31 36.45
N ARG A 11 1.52 18.24 35.91
CA ARG A 11 1.75 18.18 34.47
C ARG A 11 1.37 16.77 34.01
N THR A 12 0.08 16.46 34.01
CA THR A 12 -0.48 15.36 33.20
C THR A 12 -0.73 15.88 31.79
N GLY A 13 0.33 16.42 31.18
CA GLY A 13 0.34 16.72 29.76
C GLY A 13 0.70 15.45 29.01
N TRP A 14 -0.19 14.47 29.01
CA TRP A 14 -0.22 13.51 27.90
C TRP A 14 -0.60 14.34 26.68
N GLU A 15 0.40 14.86 25.98
CA GLU A 15 0.25 15.57 24.72
C GLU A 15 0.58 14.55 23.63
N PRO A 16 -0.31 13.56 23.31
CA PRO A 16 -0.05 12.63 22.24
C PRO A 16 0.34 13.43 21.00
N ALA A 17 -0.41 14.50 20.69
CA ALA A 17 -0.29 15.38 19.52
C ALA A 17 1.13 15.77 19.07
N ARG A 18 2.11 15.94 19.97
CA ARG A 18 3.50 16.29 19.58
C ARG A 18 4.27 15.12 18.97
N LEU A 19 4.06 13.88 19.44
CA LEU A 19 4.72 12.69 18.87
C LEU A 19 4.21 12.34 17.46
N TRP A 20 3.07 12.91 17.03
CA TRP A 20 2.47 12.66 15.71
C TRP A 20 2.94 13.65 14.65
N LYS A 21 3.54 14.76 15.05
CA LYS A 21 3.98 15.84 14.14
C LYS A 21 5.38 15.59 13.56
N GLU A 22 6.19 14.73 14.20
CA GLU A 22 7.61 14.56 13.85
C GLU A 22 7.94 13.35 12.96
N ARG A 23 6.99 12.47 12.68
CA ARG A 23 7.22 11.42 11.67
C ARG A 23 7.00 12.05 10.29
N GLY A 24 8.07 12.58 9.72
CA GLY A 24 8.07 13.23 8.41
C GLY A 24 7.47 12.35 7.30
N VAL A 25 7.29 12.96 6.12
CA VAL A 25 6.59 12.41 4.93
C VAL A 25 7.17 11.08 4.40
N PHE A 26 8.22 10.52 4.99
CA PHE A 26 8.78 9.21 4.64
C PHE A 26 9.46 8.59 5.86
N ALA A 27 8.72 7.79 6.63
CA ALA A 27 9.34 7.02 7.72
C ALA A 27 10.41 6.08 7.13
N ARG A 28 11.58 6.00 7.76
CA ARG A 28 12.73 5.22 7.23
C ARG A 28 12.37 3.75 7.07
N GLU A 29 11.46 3.27 7.91
CA GLU A 29 10.97 1.90 8.00
C GLU A 29 10.09 1.50 6.81
N ILE A 30 9.42 2.45 6.14
CA ILE A 30 8.52 2.16 5.00
C ILE A 30 9.13 2.50 3.65
N ARG A 31 10.25 3.25 3.62
CA ARG A 31 10.90 3.70 2.37
C ARG A 31 11.18 2.55 1.41
N ALA A 32 11.74 1.45 1.91
CA ALA A 32 12.07 0.30 1.07
C ALA A 32 10.82 -0.30 0.42
N SER A 33 9.73 -0.49 1.19
CA SER A 33 8.47 -1.02 0.68
C SER A 33 7.81 -0.10 -0.34
N VAL A 34 7.85 1.23 -0.10
CA VAL A 34 7.32 2.22 -1.05
C VAL A 34 8.14 2.26 -2.35
N CYS A 35 9.48 2.20 -2.25
CA CYS A 35 10.35 2.08 -3.43
C CYS A 35 10.11 0.78 -4.19
N ALA A 36 9.93 -0.35 -3.50
CA ALA A 36 9.60 -1.63 -4.14
C ALA A 36 8.24 -1.56 -4.86
N LEU A 37 7.22 -0.96 -4.25
CA LEU A 37 5.93 -0.70 -4.89
C LEU A 37 6.05 0.17 -6.15
N PHE A 38 6.90 1.21 -6.09
CA PHE A 38 7.20 2.05 -7.23
C PHE A 38 7.82 1.24 -8.37
N PHE A 39 8.90 0.49 -8.11
CA PHE A 39 9.60 -0.26 -9.16
C PHE A 39 8.76 -1.40 -9.75
N ILE A 40 8.00 -2.13 -8.93
CA ILE A 40 7.07 -3.16 -9.43
C ILE A 40 5.99 -2.53 -10.31
N SER A 41 5.42 -1.39 -9.88
CA SER A 41 4.40 -0.70 -10.67
C SER A 41 4.97 -0.11 -11.96
N ALA A 42 6.18 0.46 -11.92
CA ALA A 42 6.87 0.98 -13.09
C ALA A 42 7.19 -0.16 -14.08
N GLY A 43 7.70 -1.29 -13.61
CA GLY A 43 7.95 -2.47 -14.44
C GLY A 43 6.67 -2.98 -15.10
N GLY A 44 5.57 -3.11 -14.33
CA GLY A 44 4.27 -3.49 -14.87
C GLY A 44 3.71 -2.48 -15.89
N LEU A 45 3.86 -1.18 -15.64
CA LEU A 45 3.48 -0.12 -16.59
C LEU A 45 4.28 -0.24 -17.90
N LEU A 46 5.61 -0.35 -17.81
CA LEU A 46 6.45 -0.47 -19.00
C LEU A 46 6.15 -1.74 -19.81
N LEU A 47 5.82 -2.84 -19.12
CA LEU A 47 5.40 -4.07 -19.78
C LEU A 47 4.06 -3.89 -20.51
N HIS A 48 3.08 -3.22 -19.89
CA HIS A 48 1.83 -2.88 -20.56
C HIS A 48 2.03 -1.93 -21.74
N LEU A 49 2.88 -0.91 -21.62
CA LEU A 49 3.16 0.00 -22.74
C LEU A 49 3.84 -0.71 -23.91
N ARG A 50 4.63 -1.75 -23.63
CA ARG A 50 5.28 -2.59 -24.65
C ARG A 50 4.30 -3.52 -25.36
N ILE A 51 3.38 -4.15 -24.62
CA ILE A 51 2.46 -5.17 -25.15
C ILE A 51 1.18 -4.54 -25.72
N HIS A 52 0.70 -3.46 -25.09
CA HIS A 52 -0.53 -2.75 -25.43
C HIS A 52 -0.24 -1.25 -25.62
N PRO A 53 0.24 -0.84 -26.80
CA PRO A 53 0.51 0.57 -27.06
C PRO A 53 -0.78 1.40 -26.89
N PRO A 54 -0.78 2.49 -26.09
CA PRO A 54 -1.97 3.31 -25.86
C PRO A 54 -2.49 3.97 -27.14
N THR A 55 -1.64 4.09 -28.15
CA THR A 55 -1.95 4.66 -29.46
C THR A 55 -2.82 3.75 -30.32
N GLU A 56 -2.93 2.46 -29.99
CA GLU A 56 -3.66 1.47 -30.80
C GLU A 56 -5.14 1.33 -30.42
N GLY A 57 -5.59 1.92 -29.31
CA GLY A 57 -7.02 1.93 -28.99
C GLY A 57 -7.34 2.32 -27.54
N PHE A 58 -8.59 2.70 -27.32
CA PHE A 58 -9.08 3.14 -26.00
C PHE A 58 -8.98 2.04 -24.93
N VAL A 59 -9.13 0.77 -25.32
CA VAL A 59 -9.00 -0.38 -24.41
C VAL A 59 -7.57 -0.48 -23.86
N ASN A 60 -6.55 -0.11 -24.65
CA ASN A 60 -5.14 -0.11 -24.24
C ASN A 60 -4.78 1.09 -23.34
N LEU A 61 -5.60 2.15 -23.35
CA LEU A 61 -5.40 3.31 -22.50
C LEU A 61 -5.68 3.00 -21.02
N LEU A 62 -6.61 2.08 -20.75
CA LEU A 62 -7.00 1.71 -19.38
C LEU A 62 -5.82 1.13 -18.59
N PRO A 63 -5.13 0.06 -19.05
CA PRO A 63 -3.93 -0.46 -18.38
C PRO A 63 -2.84 0.60 -18.18
N ALA A 64 -2.63 1.47 -19.17
CA ALA A 64 -1.65 2.55 -19.06
C ALA A 64 -2.03 3.56 -17.97
N ALA A 65 -3.29 4.00 -17.90
CA ALA A 65 -3.78 4.91 -16.89
C ALA A 65 -3.68 4.32 -15.48
N PHE A 66 -4.11 3.07 -15.29
CA PHE A 66 -3.96 2.36 -14.01
C PHE A 66 -2.48 2.14 -13.62
N GLY A 67 -1.62 1.86 -14.60
CA GLY A 67 -0.18 1.73 -14.40
C GLY A 67 0.46 3.06 -13.96
N VAL A 68 0.09 4.18 -14.58
CA VAL A 68 0.58 5.52 -14.18
C VAL A 68 0.11 5.88 -12.77
N LEU A 69 -1.18 5.66 -12.47
CA LEU A 69 -1.74 5.90 -11.14
C LEU A 69 -1.04 5.02 -10.08
N GLY A 70 -0.81 3.74 -10.41
CA GLY A 70 -0.10 2.81 -9.54
C GLY A 70 1.37 3.16 -9.33
N THR A 71 2.02 3.74 -10.33
CA THR A 71 3.45 4.07 -10.30
C THR A 71 3.73 5.42 -9.64
N LEU A 72 2.89 6.42 -9.85
CA LEU A 72 3.14 7.78 -9.36
C LEU A 72 2.26 8.12 -8.17
N ALA A 73 0.94 7.96 -8.29
CA ALA A 73 0.00 8.41 -7.28
C ALA A 73 0.06 7.54 -6.02
N LEU A 74 0.09 6.21 -6.15
CA LEU A 74 0.08 5.32 -4.98
C LEU A 74 1.32 5.48 -4.08
N PRO A 75 2.58 5.52 -4.58
CA PRO A 75 3.74 5.74 -3.71
C PRO A 75 3.67 7.07 -2.94
N VAL A 76 3.19 8.13 -3.60
CA VAL A 76 2.95 9.42 -2.96
C VAL A 76 1.88 9.28 -1.87
N MET A 77 0.76 8.62 -2.15
CA MET A 77 -0.29 8.40 -1.14
C MET A 77 0.16 7.51 0.03
N PHE A 78 1.01 6.51 -0.20
CA PHE A 78 1.59 5.67 0.86
C PHE A 78 2.57 6.43 1.75
N SER A 79 3.09 7.57 1.28
CA SER A 79 3.97 8.45 2.04
C SER A 79 3.21 9.27 3.10
N PHE A 80 1.89 9.42 2.95
CA PHE A 80 1.07 10.17 3.91
C PHE A 80 0.15 9.26 4.73
N ARG A 81 0.21 9.41 6.05
CA ARG A 81 -0.64 8.68 7.00
C ARG A 81 -2.14 8.86 6.74
N ARG A 82 -2.57 10.05 6.31
CA ARG A 82 -4.00 10.34 6.03
C ARG A 82 -4.53 9.56 4.83
N THR A 83 -3.67 9.22 3.88
CA THR A 83 -4.06 8.56 2.63
C THR A 83 -3.64 7.11 2.54
N VAL A 84 -2.87 6.57 3.50
CA VAL A 84 -2.36 5.19 3.45
C VAL A 84 -3.46 4.14 3.33
N ALA A 85 -4.58 4.30 4.03
CA ALA A 85 -5.71 3.37 3.95
C ALA A 85 -6.37 3.42 2.56
N TRP A 86 -6.55 4.62 2.02
CA TRP A 86 -7.05 4.82 0.66
C TRP A 86 -6.09 4.27 -0.39
N ALA A 87 -4.78 4.49 -0.23
CA ALA A 87 -3.74 3.95 -1.11
C ALA A 87 -3.79 2.42 -1.13
N TYR A 88 -3.95 1.79 0.04
CA TYR A 88 -4.09 0.34 0.16
C TYR A 88 -5.37 -0.18 -0.52
N MET A 89 -6.51 0.49 -0.32
CA MET A 89 -7.78 0.11 -0.97
C MET A 89 -7.73 0.27 -2.49
N LEU A 90 -7.16 1.37 -3.00
CA LEU A 90 -6.97 1.58 -4.43
C LEU A 90 -6.00 0.56 -5.02
N ASN A 91 -4.91 0.24 -4.29
CA ASN A 91 -3.97 -0.80 -4.70
C ASN A 91 -4.67 -2.17 -4.80
N LEU A 92 -5.47 -2.53 -3.79
CA LEU A 92 -6.25 -3.78 -3.80
C LEU A 92 -7.27 -3.80 -4.95
N ALA A 93 -8.01 -2.72 -5.15
CA ALA A 93 -8.98 -2.61 -6.24
C ALA A 93 -8.30 -2.77 -7.61
N ALA A 94 -7.14 -2.14 -7.81
CA ALA A 94 -6.35 -2.28 -9.04
C ALA A 94 -5.84 -3.72 -9.25
N VAL A 95 -5.41 -4.40 -8.18
CA VAL A 95 -4.98 -5.82 -8.25
C VAL A 95 -6.15 -6.72 -8.64
N VAL A 96 -7.31 -6.55 -8.02
CA VAL A 96 -8.52 -7.34 -8.34
C VAL A 96 -8.98 -7.07 -9.77
N ALA A 97 -9.11 -5.79 -10.15
CA ALA A 97 -9.55 -5.42 -11.49
C ALA A 97 -8.60 -5.96 -12.56
N GLY A 98 -7.29 -5.77 -12.40
CA GLY A 98 -6.28 -6.30 -13.32
C GLY A 98 -6.31 -7.82 -13.41
N THR A 99 -6.45 -8.52 -12.28
CA THR A 99 -6.55 -9.99 -12.26
C THR A 99 -7.78 -10.48 -13.02
N VAL A 100 -8.94 -9.87 -12.79
CA VAL A 100 -10.19 -10.24 -13.48
C VAL A 100 -10.11 -9.96 -14.97
N THR A 101 -9.63 -8.78 -15.37
CA THR A 101 -9.49 -8.41 -16.79
C THR A 101 -8.49 -9.31 -17.51
N MET A 102 -7.32 -9.57 -16.92
CA MET A 102 -6.31 -10.46 -17.50
C MET A 102 -6.76 -11.92 -17.53
N GLY A 103 -7.46 -12.39 -16.49
CA GLY A 103 -8.03 -13.73 -16.45
C GLY A 103 -9.13 -13.93 -17.50
N TRP A 104 -10.00 -12.93 -17.67
CA TRP A 104 -11.01 -12.93 -18.73
C TRP A 104 -10.37 -12.95 -20.13
N HIS A 105 -9.35 -12.11 -20.34
CA HIS A 105 -8.62 -12.06 -21.61
C HIS A 105 -7.95 -13.39 -21.93
N ALA A 106 -7.28 -14.00 -20.95
CA ALA A 106 -6.66 -15.32 -21.09
C ALA A 106 -7.70 -16.39 -21.42
N ALA A 107 -8.86 -16.39 -20.76
CA ALA A 107 -9.93 -17.36 -21.02
C ALA A 107 -10.50 -17.24 -22.45
N ARG A 108 -10.53 -16.02 -23.01
CA ARG A 108 -11.05 -15.77 -24.37
C ARG A 108 -10.05 -16.09 -25.49
N HIS A 109 -8.75 -16.04 -25.21
CA HIS A 109 -7.68 -16.22 -26.19
C HIS A 109 -6.93 -17.55 -26.01
N LEU A 110 -7.44 -18.46 -25.19
CA LEU A 110 -6.88 -19.79 -25.01
C LEU A 110 -7.15 -20.65 -26.26
N THR A 111 -6.38 -20.44 -27.32
CA THR A 111 -6.45 -21.22 -28.55
C THR A 111 -5.24 -22.14 -28.63
N GLY A 112 -5.27 -23.25 -27.89
CA GLY A 112 -4.22 -24.27 -27.95
C GLY A 112 -4.25 -25.27 -26.79
N PRO A 113 -3.45 -26.34 -26.87
CA PRO A 113 -3.30 -27.30 -25.77
C PRO A 113 -2.71 -26.61 -24.53
N VAL A 114 -3.34 -26.81 -23.38
CA VAL A 114 -2.89 -26.24 -22.10
C VAL A 114 -1.63 -26.98 -21.64
N THR A 115 -0.47 -26.40 -21.95
CA THR A 115 0.84 -26.90 -21.47
C THR A 115 1.40 -25.98 -20.39
N TRP A 116 2.28 -26.50 -19.53
CA TRP A 116 2.95 -25.69 -18.51
C TRP A 116 3.79 -24.55 -19.10
N GLN A 117 4.42 -24.79 -20.25
CA GLN A 117 5.21 -23.78 -20.95
C GLN A 117 4.33 -22.64 -21.45
N ALA A 118 3.19 -22.95 -22.09
CA ALA A 118 2.24 -21.93 -22.53
C ALA A 118 1.67 -21.16 -21.33
N LEU A 119 1.38 -21.85 -20.21
CA LEU A 119 0.89 -21.19 -19.00
C LEU A 119 1.92 -20.23 -18.37
N LEU A 120 3.20 -20.56 -18.40
CA LEU A 120 4.25 -19.75 -17.78
C LEU A 120 4.83 -18.65 -18.68
N LEU A 121 4.86 -18.84 -20.00
CA LEU A 121 5.53 -17.93 -20.94
C LEU A 121 4.58 -17.18 -21.86
N GLU A 122 3.39 -17.72 -22.12
CA GLU A 122 2.45 -17.21 -23.12
C GLU A 122 1.10 -16.80 -22.52
N SER A 123 0.87 -17.06 -21.22
CA SER A 123 -0.35 -16.65 -20.51
C SER A 123 -0.15 -15.38 -19.70
N THR A 124 -1.25 -14.83 -19.18
CA THR A 124 -1.24 -13.66 -18.29
C THR A 124 -0.88 -14.01 -16.83
N LEU A 125 -0.55 -15.27 -16.53
CA LEU A 125 -0.19 -15.71 -15.18
C LEU A 125 1.03 -14.96 -14.61
N PRO A 126 2.15 -14.77 -15.35
CA PRO A 126 3.29 -14.01 -14.82
C PRO A 126 2.90 -12.57 -14.47
N ASP A 127 2.09 -11.92 -15.32
CA ASP A 127 1.60 -10.55 -15.09
C ASP A 127 0.73 -10.46 -13.84
N ILE A 128 -0.16 -11.45 -13.64
CA ILE A 128 -0.98 -11.57 -12.44
C ILE A 128 -0.07 -11.73 -11.20
N LEU A 129 0.95 -12.59 -11.24
CA LEU A 129 1.86 -12.77 -10.10
C LEU A 129 2.62 -11.48 -9.74
N VAL A 130 3.09 -10.73 -10.74
CA VAL A 130 3.72 -9.41 -10.53
C VAL A 130 2.73 -8.43 -9.90
N LEU A 131 1.48 -8.42 -10.37
CA LEU A 131 0.42 -7.57 -9.83
C LEU A 131 0.13 -7.92 -8.36
N TRP A 132 0.05 -9.20 -8.02
CA TRP A 132 -0.21 -9.69 -6.66
C TRP A 132 0.94 -9.40 -5.69
N ALA A 133 2.19 -9.33 -6.17
CA ALA A 133 3.35 -8.97 -5.35
C ALA A 133 3.21 -7.57 -4.69
N LYS A 134 2.33 -6.70 -5.21
CA LYS A 134 2.03 -5.39 -4.63
C LYS A 134 1.27 -5.48 -3.30
N LEU A 135 0.43 -6.49 -3.09
CA LEU A 135 -0.39 -6.62 -1.90
C LEU A 135 0.41 -6.78 -0.59
N PRO A 136 1.38 -7.72 -0.47
CA PRO A 136 2.15 -7.86 0.76
C PRO A 136 2.96 -6.59 1.09
N LEU A 137 3.51 -5.92 0.06
CA LEU A 137 4.23 -4.65 0.24
C LEU A 137 3.30 -3.53 0.73
N ALA A 138 2.15 -3.36 0.10
CA ALA A 138 1.15 -2.38 0.51
C ALA A 138 0.62 -2.67 1.93
N HIS A 139 0.46 -3.95 2.27
CA HIS A 139 0.01 -4.38 3.59
C HIS A 139 1.05 -4.05 4.68
N GLN A 140 2.35 -4.26 4.39
CA GLN A 140 3.43 -3.88 5.29
C GLN A 140 3.41 -2.37 5.59
N VAL A 141 3.22 -1.54 4.57
CA VAL A 141 3.11 -0.07 4.75
C VAL A 141 1.87 0.27 5.58
N LEU A 142 0.71 -0.34 5.30
CA LEU A 142 -0.52 -0.10 6.07
C LEU A 142 -0.34 -0.45 7.56
N ARG A 143 0.29 -1.59 7.86
CA ARG A 143 0.54 -2.03 9.24
C ARG A 143 1.40 -1.06 10.03
N HIS A 144 2.37 -0.40 9.38
CA HIS A 144 3.21 0.60 10.04
C HIS A 144 2.40 1.80 10.57
N PHE A 145 1.33 2.19 9.88
CA PHE A 145 0.51 3.34 10.26
C PHE A 145 -0.71 3.01 11.13
N ARG A 146 -1.07 1.73 11.26
CA ARG A 146 -2.13 1.29 12.17
C ARG A 146 -1.71 1.58 13.61
N PRO A 147 -2.55 2.28 14.41
CA PRO A 147 -2.34 2.36 15.84
C PRO A 147 -2.26 0.94 16.41
N ALA A 148 -1.33 0.69 17.33
CA ALA A 148 -1.36 -0.54 18.11
C ALA A 148 -2.67 -0.55 18.90
N SER A 149 -3.68 -1.25 18.39
CA SER A 149 -4.96 -1.46 19.06
C SER A 149 -4.78 -2.57 20.09
N GLY A 150 -3.88 -2.35 21.04
CA GLY A 150 -3.76 -3.12 22.26
C GLY A 150 -4.17 -2.24 23.44
N PRO A 151 -4.79 -2.80 24.50
CA PRO A 151 -4.88 -2.11 25.77
C PRO A 151 -3.48 -1.61 26.13
N ASP A 152 -3.35 -0.34 26.53
CA ASP A 152 -2.07 0.14 27.07
C ASP A 152 -1.72 -0.82 28.22
N PRO A 153 -0.60 -1.57 28.16
CA PRO A 153 -0.22 -2.48 29.24
C PRO A 153 -0.12 -1.72 30.58
N ARG A 154 0.19 -0.43 30.50
CA ARG A 154 0.26 0.47 31.65
C ARG A 154 -1.09 0.93 32.17
N ALA A 155 -2.18 0.73 31.42
CA ALA A 155 -3.54 0.93 31.92
C ALA A 155 -3.97 -0.27 32.76
N ALA A 156 -3.68 -1.50 32.28
CA ALA A 156 -3.92 -2.72 33.04
C ALA A 156 -3.11 -2.78 34.35
N GLU A 157 -1.84 -2.34 34.34
CA GLU A 157 -1.02 -2.26 35.56
C GLU A 157 -1.55 -1.24 36.59
N ARG A 158 -2.22 -0.17 36.15
CA ARG A 158 -2.79 0.83 37.06
C ARG A 158 -4.06 0.35 37.75
N GLU A 159 -4.88 -0.43 37.05
CA GLU A 159 -6.09 -1.05 37.63
C GLU A 159 -5.74 -2.14 38.65
N MET A 160 -4.61 -2.84 38.50
CA MET A 160 -4.15 -3.80 39.51
C MET A 160 -3.55 -3.15 40.77
N GLN A 161 -3.25 -1.85 40.72
CA GLN A 161 -2.62 -1.09 41.82
C GLN A 161 -3.60 -0.18 42.58
N SER A 162 -4.87 -0.11 42.17
CA SER A 162 -5.96 0.64 42.81
C SER A 162 -6.91 -0.27 43.56
#